data_AF-A0A4Y5ZNQ2-F1
#
_entry.id   AF-A0A4Y5ZNQ2-F1
#
_cell.length_a   1.000
_cell.length_b   1.000
_cell.length_c   1.000
_cell.angle_alpha   90.00
_cell.angle_beta   90.00
_cell.angle_gamma   90.00
#
_symmetry.space_group_name_H-M   'P 1'
#
loop_
_entity.id
_entity.type
_entity.pdbx_description
1 polymer ?
#
loop_
_entity_poly.entity_id
_entity_poly.type
_entity_poly.pdbx_seq_one_letter_code
_entity_poly.pdbx_strand_id
1 'polypeptide(L)'
;MGKHLGIDFGNFTLLAVIVAGLALLRWKKQDELKAKMAFKQAIADYLYALLLLPDDLSDEKAYADYYDLRMSLISKFNQCRNTFLYCEGLLDKEIDVLAHWNNIYSHHSSFLKGEDGSTVLHNACDSILKIRFVFK
;
A
#
# COMPACT_ATOMS: atom_id res chain seq x y z
N MET A 1 38.81 -5.55 -47.19
CA MET A 1 38.57 -6.49 -46.06
C MET A 1 37.85 -5.78 -44.91
N GLY A 2 36.68 -5.17 -45.16
CA GLY A 2 36.03 -4.27 -44.17
C GLY A 2 34.49 -4.22 -44.20
N LYS A 3 33.82 -5.15 -44.89
CA LYS A 3 32.34 -5.16 -44.99
C LYS A 3 31.66 -6.04 -43.94
N HIS A 4 32.39 -6.89 -43.23
CA HIS A 4 31.81 -7.76 -42.19
C HIS A 4 31.60 -7.05 -40.84
N LEU A 5 32.49 -6.13 -40.43
CA LEU A 5 32.37 -5.45 -39.12
C LEU A 5 31.14 -4.53 -39.00
N GLY A 6 30.69 -3.91 -40.08
CA GLY A 6 29.55 -2.98 -40.04
C GLY A 6 28.19 -3.66 -39.85
N ILE A 7 28.06 -4.91 -40.30
CA ILE A 7 26.81 -5.70 -40.17
C ILE A 7 26.70 -6.27 -38.75
N ASP A 8 27.83 -6.71 -38.18
CA ASP A 8 27.88 -7.23 -36.82
C ASP A 8 27.56 -6.14 -35.78
N PHE A 9 28.09 -4.92 -35.95
CA PHE A 9 27.83 -3.80 -35.03
C PHE A 9 26.35 -3.36 -35.03
N GLY A 10 25.69 -3.38 -36.19
CA GLY A 10 24.26 -3.09 -36.31
C GLY A 10 23.39 -4.14 -35.59
N ASN A 11 23.76 -5.41 -35.69
CA ASN A 11 23.08 -6.52 -35.01
C ASN A 11 23.24 -6.44 -33.48
N PHE A 12 24.45 -6.12 -32.98
CA PHE A 12 24.67 -5.91 -31.54
C PHE A 12 23.87 -4.72 -30.99
N THR A 13 23.77 -3.64 -31.76
CA THR A 13 23.00 -2.45 -31.36
C THR A 13 21.51 -2.75 -31.29
N LEU A 14 20.96 -3.49 -32.26
CA LEU A 14 19.56 -3.91 -32.24
C LEU A 14 19.24 -4.82 -31.03
N LEU A 15 20.11 -5.79 -30.75
CA LEU A 15 19.98 -6.66 -29.58
C LEU A 15 20.05 -5.87 -28.27
N ALA A 16 20.97 -4.90 -28.17
CA ALA A 16 21.07 -4.04 -27.00
C ALA A 16 19.79 -3.21 -26.77
N VAL A 17 19.19 -2.68 -27.83
CA VAL A 17 17.91 -1.94 -27.74
C VAL A 17 16.78 -2.85 -27.28
N ILE A 18 16.69 -4.08 -27.79
CA ILE A 18 15.68 -5.06 -27.36
C ILE A 18 15.87 -5.38 -25.87
N VAL A 19 17.09 -5.68 -25.44
CA VAL A 19 17.40 -6.00 -24.04
C VAL A 19 17.10 -4.82 -23.12
N ALA A 20 17.48 -3.60 -23.52
CA ALA A 20 17.17 -2.38 -22.77
C ALA A 20 15.65 -2.18 -22.65
N GLY A 21 14.89 -2.39 -23.72
CA GLY A 21 13.43 -2.32 -23.70
C GLY A 21 12.81 -3.33 -22.72
N LEU A 22 13.29 -4.57 -22.73
CA LEU A 22 12.83 -5.60 -21.78
C LEU A 22 13.19 -5.24 -20.34
N ALA A 23 14.38 -4.68 -20.11
CA ALA A 23 14.82 -4.24 -18.79
C ALA A 23 13.93 -3.11 -18.24
N LEU A 24 13.58 -2.11 -19.07
CA LEU A 24 12.68 -1.03 -18.68
C LEU A 24 11.27 -1.54 -18.34
N LEU A 25 10.73 -2.47 -19.14
CA LEU A 25 9.42 -3.07 -18.85
C LEU A 25 9.43 -3.87 -17.54
N ARG A 26 10.51 -4.61 -17.28
CA ARG A 26 10.67 -5.36 -16.02
C ARG A 26 10.82 -4.42 -14.83
N TRP A 27 11.58 -3.33 -14.99
CA TRP A 27 11.76 -2.34 -13.94
C TRP A 27 10.44 -1.65 -13.58
N LYS A 28 9.65 -1.24 -14.58
CA LYS A 28 8.31 -0.68 -14.36
C LYS A 28 7.43 -1.64 -13.54
N LYS A 29 7.35 -2.92 -13.92
CA LYS A 29 6.60 -3.93 -13.16
C LYS A 29 7.11 -4.08 -11.72
N GLN A 30 8.41 -3.98 -11.51
CA GLN A 30 8.99 -4.07 -10.17
C GLN A 30 8.59 -2.87 -9.30
N ASP A 31 8.54 -1.66 -9.86
CA ASP A 31 8.12 -0.49 -9.10
C ASP A 31 6.61 -0.50 -8.79
N GLU A 32 5.78 -0.99 -9.71
CA GLU A 32 4.36 -1.26 -9.44
C GLU A 32 4.18 -2.26 -8.27
N LEU A 33 4.97 -3.35 -8.26
CA LEU A 33 4.94 -4.34 -7.18
C LEU A 33 5.36 -3.74 -5.84
N LYS A 34 6.44 -2.94 -5.83
CA LYS A 34 6.91 -2.26 -4.61
C LYS A 34 5.85 -1.33 -4.04
N ALA A 35 5.17 -0.55 -4.87
CA ALA A 35 4.11 0.35 -4.42
C ALA A 35 2.97 -0.43 -3.73
N LYS A 36 2.47 -1.49 -4.38
CA LYS A 36 1.41 -2.35 -3.83
C LYS A 36 1.84 -3.05 -2.54
N MET A 37 3.09 -3.53 -2.47
CA MET A 37 3.66 -4.13 -1.26
C MET A 37 3.74 -3.12 -0.12
N ALA A 38 4.22 -1.90 -0.39
CA ALA A 38 4.32 -0.85 0.61
C ALA A 38 2.94 -0.50 1.19
N PHE A 39 1.91 -0.40 0.35
CA PHE A 39 0.55 -0.19 0.82
C PHE A 39 0.04 -1.36 1.68
N LYS A 40 0.22 -2.61 1.23
CA LYS A 40 -0.18 -3.79 1.99
C LYS A 40 0.52 -3.88 3.35
N GLN A 41 1.82 -3.54 3.40
CA GLN A 41 2.58 -3.48 4.64
C GLN A 41 2.06 -2.37 5.56
N ALA A 42 1.78 -1.19 5.04
CA ALA A 42 1.24 -0.09 5.83
C ALA A 42 -0.10 -0.45 6.48
N ILE A 43 -0.97 -1.18 5.77
CA ILE A 43 -2.22 -1.70 6.33
C ILE A 43 -1.96 -2.70 7.47
N ALA A 44 -0.98 -3.59 7.32
CA ALA A 44 -0.61 -4.52 8.38
C ALA A 44 -0.08 -3.79 9.64
N ASP A 45 0.79 -2.80 9.45
CA ASP A 45 1.31 -1.97 10.53
C ASP A 45 0.20 -1.17 11.24
N TYR A 46 -0.76 -0.65 10.48
CA TYR A 46 -1.92 0.06 11.02
C TYR A 46 -2.83 -0.88 11.83
N LEU A 47 -3.12 -2.07 11.31
CA LEU A 47 -3.89 -3.08 12.03
C LEU A 47 -3.20 -3.48 13.34
N TYR A 48 -1.88 -3.66 13.32
CA TYR A 48 -1.12 -3.96 14.53
C TYR A 48 -1.23 -2.84 15.56
N ALA A 49 -1.11 -1.58 15.15
CA ALA A 49 -1.31 -0.44 16.04
C ALA A 49 -2.75 -0.37 16.58
N LEU A 50 -3.75 -0.73 15.77
CA LEU A 50 -5.15 -0.75 16.17
C LEU A 50 -5.42 -1.82 17.24
N LEU A 51 -4.81 -3.00 17.12
CA LEU A 51 -4.95 -4.10 18.10
C LEU A 51 -4.40 -3.77 19.50
N LEU A 52 -3.60 -2.72 19.64
CA LEU A 52 -3.06 -2.27 20.93
C LEU A 52 -3.98 -1.28 21.65
N LEU A 53 -5.00 -0.78 20.96
CA LEU A 53 -5.99 0.14 21.51
C LEU A 53 -7.24 -0.63 21.96
N PRO A 54 -8.00 -0.09 22.93
CA PRO A 54 -9.31 -0.64 23.24
C PRO A 54 -10.28 -0.47 22.06
N ASP A 55 -11.29 -1.32 22.01
CA ASP A 55 -12.31 -1.27 20.96
C ASP A 55 -13.15 0.01 20.97
N ASP A 56 -13.23 0.67 22.14
CA ASP A 56 -13.96 1.92 22.37
C ASP A 56 -13.06 2.92 23.10
N LEU A 57 -13.04 4.16 22.60
CA LEU A 57 -12.27 5.29 23.13
C LEU A 57 -13.16 6.42 23.69
N SER A 58 -14.45 6.16 23.91
CA SER A 58 -15.43 7.13 24.41
C SER A 58 -15.19 7.58 25.86
N ASP A 59 -14.51 6.78 26.67
CA ASP A 59 -14.13 7.13 28.05
C ASP A 59 -12.95 8.12 28.06
N GLU A 60 -13.15 9.30 28.64
CA GLU A 60 -12.16 10.37 28.75
C GLU A 60 -10.87 9.93 29.49
N LYS A 61 -11.00 9.05 30.49
CA LYS A 61 -9.83 8.55 31.21
C LYS A 61 -9.02 7.59 30.35
N ALA A 62 -9.69 6.64 29.70
CA ALA A 62 -9.04 5.74 28.74
C ALA A 62 -8.40 6.56 27.61
N TYR A 63 -9.10 7.55 27.08
CA TYR A 63 -8.58 8.43 26.02
C TYR A 63 -7.24 9.08 26.40
N ALA A 64 -7.09 9.55 27.64
CA ALA A 64 -5.83 10.10 28.14
C ALA A 64 -4.74 9.03 28.28
N ASP A 65 -5.07 7.87 28.86
CA ASP A 65 -4.13 6.76 29.12
C ASP A 65 -3.53 6.18 27.81
N TYR A 66 -4.27 6.22 26.71
CA TYR A 66 -3.85 5.70 25.40
C TYR A 66 -3.24 6.75 24.46
N TYR A 67 -2.87 7.94 24.93
CA TYR A 67 -2.40 9.04 24.07
C TYR A 67 -1.29 8.65 23.09
N ASP A 68 -0.21 8.02 23.56
CA ASP A 68 0.93 7.64 22.71
C ASP A 68 0.55 6.61 21.65
N LEU A 69 -0.31 5.65 22.00
CA LEU A 69 -0.81 4.63 21.08
C LEU A 69 -1.74 5.25 20.02
N ARG A 70 -2.55 6.24 20.38
CA ARG A 70 -3.36 7.00 19.43
C ARG A 70 -2.50 7.82 18.46
N MET A 71 -1.45 8.47 18.96
CA MET A 71 -0.49 9.18 18.10
C MET A 71 0.24 8.23 17.14
N SER A 72 0.63 7.05 17.61
CA SER A 72 1.18 5.98 16.78
C SER A 72 0.19 5.54 15.70
N LEU A 73 -1.08 5.32 16.06
CA LEU A 73 -2.14 4.94 15.11
C LEU A 73 -2.35 6.02 14.03
N ILE A 74 -2.36 7.30 14.40
CA ILE A 74 -2.45 8.44 13.47
C ILE A 74 -1.25 8.41 12.49
N SER A 75 -0.05 8.18 13.00
CA SER A 75 1.15 8.06 12.16
C SER A 75 1.03 6.89 11.18
N LYS A 76 0.55 5.72 11.62
CA LYS A 76 0.34 4.54 10.77
C LYS A 76 -0.79 4.74 9.75
N PHE A 77 -1.86 5.44 10.11
CA PHE A 77 -2.91 5.82 9.17
C PHE A 77 -2.36 6.72 8.05
N ASN A 78 -1.55 7.72 8.40
CA ASN A 78 -0.92 8.58 7.41
C ASN A 78 0.06 7.81 6.52
N GLN A 79 0.77 6.80 7.04
CA GLN A 79 1.59 5.90 6.22
C GLN A 79 0.73 5.11 5.21
N CYS A 80 -0.45 4.62 5.62
CA CYS A 80 -1.40 3.98 4.70
C CYS A 80 -1.84 4.94 3.60
N ARG A 81 -2.21 6.17 3.95
CA ARG A 81 -2.61 7.20 2.98
C ARG A 81 -1.51 7.50 1.97
N ASN A 82 -0.28 7.69 2.45
CA ASN A 82 0.85 8.02 1.58
C ASN A 82 1.20 6.86 0.62
N THR A 83 1.20 5.62 1.13
CA THR A 83 1.48 4.45 0.30
C THR A 83 0.34 4.12 -0.66
N PHE A 84 -0.91 4.43 -0.30
CA PHE A 84 -2.05 4.37 -1.22
C PHE A 84 -1.88 5.34 -2.40
N LEU A 85 -1.39 6.57 -2.17
CA LEU A 85 -1.11 7.52 -3.25
C LEU A 85 -0.06 6.99 -4.24
N TYR A 86 0.95 6.23 -3.78
CA TYR A 86 1.91 5.57 -4.68
C TYR A 86 1.28 4.50 -5.57
N CYS A 87 0.06 4.07 -5.24
CA CYS A 87 -0.70 3.10 -6.00
C CYS A 87 -1.66 3.75 -7.03
N GLU A 88 -1.50 5.03 -7.35
CA GLU A 88 -2.32 5.73 -8.35
C GLU A 88 -2.40 4.95 -9.68
N GLY A 89 -3.63 4.65 -10.12
CA GLY A 89 -3.90 3.84 -11.32
C GLY A 89 -3.57 2.34 -11.20
N LEU A 90 -2.94 1.90 -10.11
CA LEU A 90 -2.51 0.51 -9.91
C LEU A 90 -3.58 -0.37 -9.25
N LEU A 91 -4.56 0.24 -8.59
CA LEU A 91 -5.62 -0.43 -7.83
C LEU A 91 -7.03 -0.22 -8.41
N ASP A 92 -7.17 0.46 -9.55
CA ASP A 92 -8.48 0.81 -10.14
C ASP A 92 -9.38 -0.41 -10.40
N LYS A 93 -8.78 -1.58 -10.64
CA LYS A 93 -9.48 -2.85 -10.86
C LYS A 93 -9.70 -3.65 -9.57
N GLU A 94 -9.14 -3.22 -8.45
CA GLU A 94 -9.18 -3.88 -7.15
C GLU A 94 -10.31 -3.31 -6.30
N ILE A 95 -11.55 -3.42 -6.80
CA ILE A 95 -12.74 -2.76 -6.22
C ILE A 95 -12.91 -3.10 -4.73
N ASP A 96 -12.69 -4.36 -4.35
CA ASP A 96 -12.80 -4.79 -2.95
C ASP A 96 -11.75 -4.12 -2.05
N VAL A 97 -10.52 -3.99 -2.53
CA VAL A 97 -9.44 -3.29 -1.80
C VAL A 97 -9.81 -1.82 -1.61
N LEU A 98 -10.34 -1.17 -2.66
CA LEU A 98 -10.79 0.22 -2.61
C LEU A 98 -11.96 0.41 -1.65
N ALA A 99 -12.94 -0.50 -1.65
CA ALA A 99 -14.08 -0.46 -0.75
C ALA A 99 -13.66 -0.57 0.73
N HIS A 100 -12.79 -1.53 1.05
CA HIS A 100 -12.28 -1.67 2.41
C HIS A 100 -11.35 -0.52 2.81
N TRP A 101 -10.54 0.01 1.88
CA TRP A 101 -9.73 1.19 2.15
C TRP A 101 -10.60 2.40 2.48
N ASN A 102 -11.70 2.59 1.75
CA ASN A 102 -12.65 3.66 2.05
C ASN A 102 -13.27 3.51 3.44
N ASN A 103 -13.59 2.29 3.88
CA ASN A 103 -14.06 2.06 5.25
C ASN A 103 -13.02 2.48 6.30
N ILE A 104 -11.73 2.15 6.08
CA ILE A 104 -10.65 2.60 6.98
C ILE A 104 -10.58 4.13 6.98
N TYR A 105 -10.60 4.73 5.79
CA TYR A 105 -10.46 6.17 5.61
C TYR A 105 -11.59 6.97 6.27
N SER A 106 -12.85 6.52 6.15
CA SER A 106 -14.01 7.23 6.68
C SER A 106 -14.20 7.05 8.18
N HIS A 107 -13.83 5.91 8.75
CA HIS A 107 -14.11 5.60 10.18
C HIS A 107 -12.93 5.89 11.11
N HIS A 108 -11.69 6.05 10.60
CA HIS A 108 -10.52 6.29 11.44
C HIS A 108 -10.68 7.48 12.40
N SER A 109 -11.21 8.60 11.89
CA SER A 109 -11.42 9.82 12.69
C SER A 109 -12.48 9.62 13.78
N SER A 110 -13.60 8.99 13.44
CA SER A 110 -14.69 8.73 14.40
C SER A 110 -14.27 7.74 15.49
N PHE A 111 -13.51 6.69 15.15
CA PHE A 111 -12.88 5.82 16.15
C PHE A 111 -11.96 6.60 17.09
N LEU A 112 -11.07 7.44 16.55
CA LEU A 112 -10.15 8.23 17.38
C LEU A 112 -10.85 9.20 18.32
N LYS A 113 -12.07 9.63 18.00
CA LYS A 113 -12.89 10.49 18.85
C LYS A 113 -13.77 9.71 19.84
N GLY A 114 -13.76 8.38 19.78
CA GLY A 114 -14.66 7.53 20.56
C GLY A 114 -16.12 7.60 20.09
N GLU A 115 -16.38 8.03 18.86
CA GLU A 115 -17.72 8.07 18.26
C GLU A 115 -18.14 6.69 17.71
N ASP A 116 -17.16 5.88 17.30
CA ASP A 116 -17.34 4.55 16.71
C ASP A 116 -16.38 3.54 17.34
N GLY A 117 -16.76 2.26 17.33
CA GLY A 117 -15.88 1.16 17.72
C GLY A 117 -14.86 0.75 16.63
N SER A 118 -13.84 0.01 17.04
CA SER A 118 -12.74 -0.46 16.17
C SER A 118 -13.15 -1.53 15.13
N THR A 119 -14.32 -2.18 15.28
CA THR A 119 -14.67 -3.40 14.52
C THR A 119 -14.65 -3.21 13.00
N VAL A 120 -15.17 -2.09 12.50
CA VAL A 120 -15.18 -1.80 11.05
C VAL A 120 -13.75 -1.67 10.52
N LEU A 121 -12.87 -1.03 11.30
CA LEU A 121 -11.46 -0.85 10.95
C LEU A 121 -10.72 -2.19 10.92
N HIS A 122 -10.90 -3.03 11.94
CA HIS A 122 -10.32 -4.38 11.98
C HIS A 122 -10.74 -5.23 10.78
N ASN A 123 -12.05 -5.31 10.54
CA ASN A 123 -12.60 -6.12 9.44
C ASN A 123 -12.11 -5.64 8.07
N ALA A 124 -12.00 -4.32 7.88
CA ALA A 124 -11.51 -3.76 6.64
C ALA A 124 -10.01 -4.06 6.43
N CYS A 125 -9.17 -3.92 7.46
CA CYS A 125 -7.76 -4.25 7.38
C CYS A 125 -7.55 -5.73 7.05
N ASP A 126 -8.22 -6.62 7.80
CA ASP A 126 -8.15 -8.07 7.59
C ASP A 126 -8.55 -8.48 6.18
N SER A 127 -9.60 -7.85 5.65
CA SER A 127 -10.08 -8.12 4.30
C SER A 127 -9.04 -7.71 3.25
N ILE A 128 -8.47 -6.51 3.34
CA ILE A 128 -7.38 -6.06 2.44
C ILE A 128 -6.18 -7.01 2.51
N LEU A 129 -5.79 -7.43 3.72
CA LEU A 129 -4.63 -8.29 3.92
C LEU A 129 -4.82 -9.70 3.32
N LYS A 130 -6.05 -10.21 3.29
CA LYS A 130 -6.40 -11.49 2.66
C LYS A 130 -6.50 -11.41 1.14
N ILE A 131 -6.85 -10.25 0.57
CA ILE A 131 -6.95 -10.07 -0.88
C ILE A 131 -5.57 -10.15 -1.55
N ARG A 132 -5.50 -10.91 -2.65
CA ARG A 132 -4.31 -11.00 -3.51
C ARG A 132 -4.35 -9.91 -4.59
N PHE A 133 -3.84 -8.73 -4.26
CA PHE A 133 -3.71 -7.62 -5.22
C PHE A 133 -2.26 -7.26 -5.60
N VAL A 134 -1.28 -7.72 -4.81
CA VAL A 134 0.15 -7.44 -5.02
C VAL A 134 0.72 -8.25 -6.18
N PHE A 135 0.73 -9.58 -6.08
CA PHE A 135 1.37 -10.48 -7.05
C PHE A 135 0.33 -11.11 -8.00
N LYS A 136 -0.23 -10.28 -8.88
CA LYS A 136 -1.10 -10.75 -9.97
C LYS A 136 -0.30 -11.04 -11.24
#